data_AF-A0A6S6ZAR0-F1
#
_entry.id   AF-A0A6S6ZAR0-F1
#
_cell.length_a   1.000
_cell.length_b   1.000
_cell.length_c   1.000
_cell.angle_alpha   90.00
_cell.angle_beta   90.00
_cell.angle_gamma   90.00
#
_symmetry.space_group_name_H-M   'P 1'
#
loop_
_entity.id
_entity.type
_entity.pdbx_description
1 polymer ?
#
loop_
_entity_poly.entity_id
_entity_poly.type
_entity_poly.pdbx_seq_one_letter_code
_entity_poly.pdbx_strand_id
1 'polypeptide(L)'
;MNIGEAAKSSGISAKMIRYYESIGLIGPAVRTDSGYRVYSDHDLHTLRFVRRARDLGFSVEQMNELLALWKDRSRASADVKRIALEHVEELERKAQALRDMAATLKHLAQHCHGDDRPDCPILENLGQSH
;
A
#
# COMPACT_ATOMS: atom_id res chain seq x y z
N MET A 1 -19.98 -9.88 14.70
CA MET A 1 -19.57 -8.47 14.56
C MET A 1 -19.96 -7.95 13.20
N ASN A 2 -20.62 -6.80 13.12
CA ASN A 2 -21.02 -6.20 11.85
C ASN A 2 -19.82 -5.50 11.16
N ILE A 3 -20.02 -5.01 9.94
CA ILE A 3 -18.93 -4.38 9.16
C ILE A 3 -18.38 -3.09 9.79
N GLY A 4 -19.21 -2.34 10.51
CA GLY A 4 -18.78 -1.09 11.18
C GLY A 4 -17.87 -1.39 12.36
N GLU A 5 -18.24 -2.37 13.17
CA GLU A 5 -17.42 -2.87 14.28
C GLU A 5 -16.12 -3.50 13.78
N ALA A 6 -16.18 -4.28 12.70
CA ALA A 6 -15.01 -4.87 12.07
C ALA A 6 -14.06 -3.80 11.51
N ALA A 7 -14.61 -2.75 10.91
CA ALA A 7 -13.83 -1.62 10.43
C ALA A 7 -13.09 -0.90 11.57
N LYS A 8 -13.79 -0.60 12.66
CA LYS A 8 -13.19 0.01 13.85
C LYS A 8 -12.09 -0.86 14.46
N SER A 9 -12.32 -2.17 14.55
CA SER A 9 -11.41 -3.12 15.21
C SER A 9 -10.18 -3.48 14.38
N SER A 10 -10.31 -3.50 13.05
CA SER A 10 -9.19 -3.75 12.13
C SER A 10 -8.43 -2.48 11.75
N GLY A 11 -9.06 -1.31 11.80
CA GLY A 11 -8.55 -0.06 11.25
C GLY A 11 -8.61 0.01 9.73
N ILE A 12 -9.39 -0.87 9.09
CA ILE A 12 -9.70 -0.82 7.65
C ILE A 12 -11.11 -0.24 7.51
N SER A 13 -11.30 0.73 6.62
CA SER A 13 -12.65 1.28 6.40
C SER A 13 -13.62 0.24 5.87
N ALA A 14 -14.91 0.35 6.19
CA ALA A 14 -15.94 -0.56 5.68
C ALA A 14 -15.97 -0.63 4.14
N LYS A 15 -15.64 0.48 3.45
CA LYS A 15 -15.47 0.51 1.99
C LYS A 15 -14.34 -0.42 1.54
N MET A 16 -13.18 -0.35 2.19
CA MET A 16 -12.03 -1.19 1.86
C MET A 16 -12.27 -2.66 2.20
N ILE A 17 -12.98 -2.96 3.30
CA ILE A 17 -13.38 -4.34 3.62
C ILE A 17 -14.23 -4.93 2.48
N ARG A 18 -15.25 -4.19 2.00
CA ARG A 18 -16.06 -4.64 0.84
C ARG A 18 -15.24 -4.79 -0.44
N TYR A 19 -14.29 -3.88 -0.66
CA TYR A 19 -13.39 -3.96 -1.81
C TYR A 19 -12.53 -5.23 -1.73
N TYR A 20 -11.91 -5.50 -0.58
CA TYR A 20 -11.11 -6.72 -0.38
C TYR A 20 -11.91 -8.01 -0.50
N GLU A 21 -13.17 -8.04 -0.06
CA GLU A 21 -14.08 -9.15 -0.34
C GLU A 21 -14.34 -9.29 -1.85
N SER A 22 -14.59 -8.17 -2.55
CA SER A 22 -14.96 -8.20 -3.98
C SER A 22 -13.86 -8.72 -4.89
N ILE A 23 -12.60 -8.52 -4.51
CA ILE A 23 -11.43 -9.00 -5.24
C ILE A 23 -10.89 -10.33 -4.69
N GLY A 24 -11.57 -10.93 -3.70
CA GLY A 24 -11.19 -12.21 -3.10
C GLY A 24 -9.97 -12.18 -2.17
N LEU A 25 -9.44 -11.01 -1.83
CA LEU A 25 -8.30 -10.87 -0.90
C LEU A 25 -8.67 -11.35 0.51
N ILE A 26 -9.90 -11.11 0.92
CA ILE A 26 -10.50 -11.74 2.10
C ILE A 26 -11.68 -12.60 1.68
N GLY A 27 -11.91 -13.68 2.42
CA GLY A 27 -13.03 -14.58 2.15
C GLY A 27 -14.37 -13.85 2.29
N PRO A 28 -15.42 -14.33 1.60
CA PRO A 28 -16.74 -13.74 1.71
C PRO A 28 -17.23 -13.85 3.17
N ALA A 29 -17.68 -12.73 3.74
CA ALA A 29 -18.25 -12.74 5.08
C ALA A 29 -19.50 -13.60 5.14
N VAL A 30 -19.65 -14.32 6.25
CA VAL A 30 -20.91 -15.01 6.60
C VAL A 30 -22.02 -13.98 6.70
N ARG A 31 -23.23 -14.35 6.27
CA ARG A 31 -24.40 -13.48 6.37
C ARG A 31 -25.37 -14.00 7.41
N THR A 32 -26.03 -13.09 8.13
CA THR A 32 -27.22 -13.42 8.93
C THR A 32 -28.37 -13.81 8.01
N ASP A 33 -29.43 -14.41 8.57
CA ASP A 33 -30.68 -14.69 7.85
C ASP A 33 -31.32 -13.41 7.26
N SER A 34 -31.09 -12.27 7.93
CA SER A 34 -31.48 -10.93 7.48
C SER A 34 -30.53 -10.30 6.45
N GLY A 35 -29.50 -11.01 6.01
CA GLY A 35 -28.58 -10.61 4.93
C GLY A 35 -27.41 -9.72 5.34
N TYR A 36 -27.23 -9.43 6.64
CA TYR A 36 -26.13 -8.60 7.13
C TYR A 36 -24.83 -9.39 7.21
N ARG A 37 -23.71 -8.76 6.83
CA ARG A 37 -22.37 -9.37 6.95
C ARG A 37 -21.95 -9.48 8.41
N VAL A 38 -21.40 -10.64 8.75
CA VAL A 38 -20.85 -10.97 10.06
C VAL A 38 -19.40 -11.38 9.90
N TYR A 39 -18.55 -10.74 10.70
CA TYR A 39 -17.13 -11.03 10.80
C TYR A 39 -16.82 -11.71 12.12
N SER A 40 -15.94 -12.71 12.05
CA SER A 40 -15.36 -13.43 13.17
C SER A 40 -14.04 -12.78 13.62
N ASP A 41 -13.50 -13.24 14.76
CA ASP A 41 -12.17 -12.82 15.21
C ASP A 41 -11.05 -13.27 14.26
N HIS A 42 -11.26 -14.38 13.56
CA HIS A 42 -10.35 -14.84 12.51
C HIS A 42 -10.33 -13.88 11.32
N ASP A 43 -11.50 -13.36 10.92
CA ASP A 43 -11.60 -12.34 9.86
C ASP A 43 -10.91 -11.06 10.29
N LEU A 44 -11.05 -10.64 11.55
CA LEU A 44 -10.30 -9.50 12.07
C LEU A 44 -8.79 -9.73 12.04
N HIS A 45 -8.32 -10.94 12.35
CA HIS A 45 -6.91 -11.26 12.29
C HIS A 45 -6.37 -11.12 10.86
N THR A 46 -7.13 -11.64 9.90
CA THR A 46 -6.82 -11.50 8.46
C THR A 46 -6.83 -10.04 8.03
N LEU A 47 -7.84 -9.26 8.44
CA LEU A 47 -7.92 -7.83 8.14
C LEU A 47 -6.74 -7.04 8.74
N ARG A 48 -6.32 -7.35 9.98
CA ARG A 48 -5.13 -6.73 10.58
C ARG A 48 -3.84 -7.08 9.82
N PHE A 49 -3.73 -8.30 9.30
CA PHE A 49 -2.62 -8.70 8.44
C PHE A 49 -2.60 -7.87 7.15
N VAL A 50 -3.73 -7.81 6.44
CA VAL A 50 -3.88 -7.01 5.21
C VAL A 50 -3.54 -5.55 5.45
N ARG A 51 -4.01 -4.97 6.57
CA ARG A 51 -3.67 -3.59 6.94
C ARG A 51 -2.16 -3.40 7.06
N ARG A 52 -1.46 -4.26 7.80
CA ARG A 52 -0.01 -4.15 8.00
C ARG A 52 0.75 -4.28 6.68
N ALA A 53 0.37 -5.23 5.84
CA ALA A 53 1.00 -5.42 4.54
C ALA A 53 0.77 -4.19 3.63
N ARG A 54 -0.45 -3.64 3.61
CA ARG A 54 -0.74 -2.40 2.89
C ARG A 54 0.07 -1.22 3.43
N ASP A 55 0.18 -1.08 4.75
CA ASP A 55 0.91 0.02 5.38
C ASP A 55 2.44 -0.07 5.10
N LEU A 56 2.95 -1.27 4.77
CA LEU A 56 4.31 -1.51 4.26
C LEU A 56 4.44 -1.31 2.73
N GLY A 57 3.35 -0.94 2.06
CA GLY A 57 3.34 -0.63 0.64
C GLY A 57 3.26 -1.85 -0.29
N PHE A 58 2.96 -3.05 0.23
CA PHE A 58 2.75 -4.22 -0.63
C PHE A 58 1.52 -4.01 -1.53
N SER A 59 1.64 -4.46 -2.78
CA SER A 59 0.53 -4.49 -3.72
C SER A 59 -0.56 -5.47 -3.29
N VAL A 60 -1.74 -5.38 -3.91
CA VAL A 60 -2.84 -6.33 -3.64
C VAL A 60 -2.43 -7.76 -3.97
N GLU A 61 -1.68 -7.95 -5.05
CA GLU A 61 -1.16 -9.24 -5.51
C GLU A 61 -0.18 -9.83 -4.49
N GLN A 62 0.78 -9.02 -4.01
CA GLN A 62 1.73 -9.44 -2.98
C GLN A 62 1.01 -9.75 -1.65
N MET A 63 0.01 -8.95 -1.27
CA MET A 63 -0.81 -9.23 -0.08
C MET A 63 -1.56 -10.55 -0.18
N ASN A 64 -2.06 -10.92 -1.36
CA ASN A 64 -2.69 -12.21 -1.62
C ASN A 64 -1.69 -13.37 -1.43
N GLU A 65 -0.51 -13.27 -2.03
CA GLU A 65 0.55 -14.29 -1.90
C GLU A 65 0.98 -14.47 -0.44
N LEU A 66 1.23 -13.35 0.26
CA LEU A 66 1.58 -13.34 1.66
C LEU A 66 0.48 -13.92 2.56
N LEU A 67 -0.81 -13.67 2.25
CA LEU A 67 -1.93 -14.28 2.96
C LEU A 67 -2.03 -15.78 2.73
N ALA A 68 -1.80 -16.25 1.50
CA ALA A 68 -1.79 -17.68 1.18
C ALA A 68 -0.70 -18.40 1.96
N LEU A 69 0.53 -17.85 1.95
CA LEU A 69 1.65 -18.36 2.74
C LEU A 69 1.36 -18.27 4.24
N TRP A 70 0.72 -17.20 4.73
CA TRP A 70 0.42 -17.09 6.15
C TRP A 70 -0.55 -18.17 6.64
N LYS A 71 -1.55 -18.53 5.83
CA LYS A 71 -2.56 -19.56 6.13
C LYS A 71 -2.02 -20.98 6.06
N ASP A 72 -1.09 -21.27 5.15
CA ASP A 72 -0.47 -22.60 5.03
C ASP A 72 0.49 -22.86 6.19
N ARG A 73 0.15 -23.64 7.21
CA ARG A 73 1.07 -23.89 8.35
C ARG A 73 2.30 -24.73 7.98
N SER A 74 2.36 -25.31 6.79
CA SER A 74 3.45 -26.17 6.31
C SER A 74 4.46 -25.46 5.39
N ARG A 75 4.24 -24.17 5.05
CA ARG A 75 5.13 -23.44 4.13
C ARG A 75 6.57 -23.36 4.61
N ALA A 76 7.49 -23.31 3.66
CA ALA A 76 8.85 -22.87 3.91
C ALA A 76 8.88 -21.34 4.15
N SER A 77 9.62 -20.89 5.16
CA SER A 77 9.82 -19.44 5.41
C SER A 77 10.62 -18.74 4.31
N ALA A 78 11.24 -19.49 3.40
CA ALA A 78 12.01 -18.98 2.28
C ALA A 78 11.17 -18.13 1.31
N ASP A 79 9.93 -18.55 1.01
CA ASP A 79 9.06 -17.82 0.08
C ASP A 79 8.63 -16.48 0.65
N VAL A 80 8.28 -16.44 1.94
CA VAL A 80 7.95 -15.19 2.66
C VAL A 80 9.15 -14.24 2.65
N LYS A 81 10.36 -14.76 2.89
CA LYS A 81 11.59 -13.97 2.87
C LYS A 81 11.86 -13.41 1.47
N ARG A 82 11.67 -14.20 0.41
CA ARG A 82 11.85 -13.78 -0.98
C ARG A 82 10.95 -12.59 -1.31
N ILE A 83 9.64 -12.71 -1.08
CA ILE A 83 8.67 -11.63 -1.35
C ILE A 83 9.03 -10.35 -0.59
N ALA A 84 9.43 -10.48 0.68
CA ALA A 84 9.83 -9.34 1.49
C ALA A 84 11.08 -8.64 0.93
N LEU A 85 12.11 -9.40 0.52
CA LEU A 85 13.34 -8.82 -0.02
C LEU A 85 13.14 -8.19 -1.41
N GLU A 86 12.36 -8.82 -2.29
CA GLU A 86 11.99 -8.24 -3.60
C GLU A 86 11.28 -6.89 -3.42
N HIS A 87 10.37 -6.79 -2.43
CA HIS A 87 9.69 -5.55 -2.12
C HIS A 87 10.61 -4.50 -1.50
N VAL A 88 11.57 -4.90 -0.65
CA VAL A 88 12.61 -3.99 -0.14
C VAL A 88 13.40 -3.37 -1.28
N GLU A 89 13.84 -4.18 -2.25
CA GLU A 89 14.57 -3.66 -3.41
C GLU A 89 13.72 -2.69 -4.24
N GLU A 90 12.42 -2.94 -4.39
CA GLU A 90 11.51 -2.02 -5.07
C GLU A 90 11.38 -0.68 -4.32
N LEU A 91 11.23 -0.73 -3.00
CA LEU A 91 11.17 0.46 -2.16
C LEU A 91 12.48 1.25 -2.21
N GLU A 92 13.62 0.58 -2.20
CA GLU A 92 14.93 1.21 -2.31
C GLU A 92 15.13 1.89 -3.67
N ARG A 93 14.72 1.25 -4.77
CA ARG A 93 14.73 1.86 -6.11
C ARG A 93 13.87 3.12 -6.17
N LYS A 94 12.64 3.05 -5.62
CA LYS A 94 11.74 4.23 -5.55
C LYS A 94 12.33 5.33 -4.69
N ALA A 95 12.91 4.99 -3.55
CA ALA A 95 13.55 5.95 -2.66
C ALA A 95 14.72 6.65 -3.35
N GLN A 96 15.54 5.93 -4.12
CA GLN A 96 16.62 6.52 -4.89
C GLN A 96 16.09 7.49 -5.96
N ALA A 97 15.09 7.07 -6.74
CA ALA A 97 14.47 7.95 -7.73
C ALA A 97 13.90 9.24 -7.12
N LEU A 98 13.23 9.14 -5.96
CA LEU A 98 12.71 10.31 -5.24
C LEU A 98 13.83 11.23 -4.73
N ARG A 99 14.96 10.67 -4.27
CA ARG A 99 16.14 11.47 -3.87
C ARG A 99 16.72 12.21 -5.07
N ASP A 100 16.84 11.56 -6.22
CA ASP A 100 17.39 12.15 -7.44
C ASP A 100 16.48 13.28 -7.95
N MET A 101 15.17 13.05 -8.01
CA MET A 101 14.19 14.10 -8.35
C MET A 101 14.28 15.29 -7.39
N ALA A 102 14.37 15.04 -6.09
CA ALA A 102 14.50 16.10 -5.09
C ALA A 102 15.84 16.85 -5.22
N ALA A 103 16.93 16.17 -5.58
CA ALA A 103 18.22 16.79 -5.81
C ALA A 103 18.17 17.73 -7.03
N THR A 104 17.56 17.30 -8.14
CA THR A 104 17.36 18.13 -9.33
C THR A 104 16.53 19.38 -8.99
N LEU A 105 15.40 19.21 -8.31
CA LEU A 105 14.56 20.36 -7.93
C LEU A 105 15.28 21.32 -6.98
N LYS A 106 16.05 20.81 -6.02
CA LYS A 106 16.88 21.64 -5.13
C LYS A 106 17.94 22.42 -5.91
N HIS A 107 18.61 21.79 -6.87
CA HIS A 107 19.59 22.44 -7.72
C HIS A 107 18.95 23.58 -8.51
N LEU A 108 17.81 23.33 -9.18
CA LEU A 108 17.09 24.36 -9.92
C LEU A 108 16.61 25.51 -9.01
N ALA A 109 16.12 25.18 -7.81
CA ALA A 109 15.68 26.17 -6.83
C ALA A 109 16.83 27.05 -6.31
N GLN A 110 18.04 26.50 -6.12
CA GLN A 110 19.23 27.27 -5.71
C GLN A 110 19.68 28.29 -6.77
N HIS A 111 19.38 28.04 -8.04
CA HIS A 111 19.72 28.92 -9.15
C HIS A 111 18.58 29.87 -9.52
N CYS A 112 17.41 29.74 -8.87
CA CYS A 112 16.30 30.68 -9.02
C CYS A 112 16.48 31.85 -8.05
N HIS A 113 16.34 33.09 -8.56
CA HIS A 113 16.42 34.29 -7.73
C HIS A 113 15.25 34.40 -6.73
N GLY A 114 14.09 33.81 -7.06
CA GLY A 114 12.92 33.79 -6.18
C GLY A 114 12.33 35.17 -5.90
N ASP A 115 12.49 36.12 -6.81
CA ASP A 115 11.99 37.49 -6.73
C ASP A 115 10.82 37.73 -7.70
N ASP A 116 10.34 38.97 -7.79
CA ASP A 116 9.18 39.34 -8.63
C ASP A 116 9.51 39.38 -10.14
N ARG A 117 10.67 38.85 -10.57
CA ARG A 117 11.10 38.85 -11.97
C ARG A 117 10.60 37.61 -12.71
N PRO A 118 10.35 37.70 -14.03
CA PRO A 118 9.86 36.58 -14.83
C PRO A 118 10.94 35.53 -15.14
N ASP A 119 12.22 35.87 -14.98
CA ASP A 119 13.36 34.99 -15.30
C ASP A 119 13.47 33.87 -14.28
N CYS A 120 13.09 32.66 -14.68
CA CYS A 120 13.01 31.50 -13.80
C CYS A 120 13.73 30.29 -14.42
N PRO A 121 14.98 30.02 -14.00
CA PRO A 121 15.75 28.88 -14.48
C PRO A 121 15.07 27.52 -14.27
N ILE A 122 14.15 27.42 -13.30
CA ILE A 122 13.32 26.22 -13.10
C ILE A 122 12.39 26.01 -14.30
N LEU A 123 11.66 27.03 -14.72
CA LEU A 123 10.70 26.93 -15.83
C LEU A 123 11.41 26.78 -17.18
N GLU A 124 12.54 27.46 -17.36
CA GLU A 124 13.38 27.31 -18.55
C GLU A 124 13.91 25.88 -18.69
N ASN A 125 14.40 25.27 -17.61
CA ASN A 125 14.93 23.90 -17.64
C ASN A 125 13.82 22.86 -17.81
N LEU A 126 12.66 23.03 -17.17
CA LEU A 126 11.51 22.14 -17.34
C LEU A 126 10.87 22.23 -18.74
N GLY A 127 10.98 23.39 -19.39
CA GLY A 127 10.48 23.62 -20.76
C GLY A 127 11.42 23.10 -21.86
N GLN A 128 12.65 22.71 -21.52
CA GLN A 128 13.57 22.06 -22.44
C GLN A 128 13.21 20.57 -22.52
N SER A 129 12.27 20.24 -23.41
CA SER A 129 11.99 18.85 -23.78
C SER A 129 13.23 18.22 -24.41
N HIS A 130 13.71 17.12 -23.83
CA HIS A 130 14.55 16.13 -24.52
C HIS A 130 13.69 15.14 -25.30
#